data_AF-R8BQN0-F1
#
_entry.id   AF-R8BQN0-F1
#
_cell.length_a   1.000
_cell.length_b   1.000
_cell.length_c   1.000
_cell.angle_alpha   90.00
_cell.angle_beta   90.00
_cell.angle_gamma   90.00
#
_symmetry.space_group_name_H-M   'P 1'
#
loop_
_entity.id
_entity.type
_entity.pdbx_description
1 polymer ?
#
loop_
_entity_poly.entity_id
_entity_poly.type
_entity_poly.pdbx_seq_one_letter_code
_entity_poly.pdbx_strand_id
1 'polypeptide(L)'
;MRVTCAPLLNSADVRREGAKELKDYDLLVPNVELATGSAPEFLPGVPPTTLAQTLSTKVFSLLHTSRLVDAQDLRIWYKQPSLQEDDRMDEDGNDDEDADDEQSELKAYWTLYIDVLFISFDGNPFDAAWAAIVAALRDTKLPRAWWDADREIVICSRSEEMPLNISGLPVACSAAIFTEKEAEKASQGKHWVLVDPDRLEESLCDEVITMVVDKSGGQTRIRNLSKSGGTIIGPQLLRDFTNLAGARWEEFRKAIQ
;
A
#
# COMPACT_ATOMS: atom_id res chain seq x y z
N MET A 1 27.25 35.13 16.26
CA MET A 1 26.30 34.09 16.74
C MET A 1 25.43 33.73 15.54
N ARG A 2 25.75 32.62 14.84
CA ARG A 2 25.00 32.19 13.64
C ARG A 2 23.77 31.44 14.12
N VAL A 3 22.62 32.08 14.03
CA VAL A 3 21.31 31.41 14.11
C VAL A 3 21.18 30.59 12.84
N THR A 4 21.35 29.28 12.95
CA THR A 4 20.99 28.35 11.87
C THR A 4 19.51 28.02 12.04
N CYS A 5 18.64 28.66 11.26
CA CYS A 5 17.27 28.20 11.05
C CYS A 5 17.30 26.72 10.68
N ALA A 6 16.48 25.91 11.35
CA ALA A 6 16.18 24.56 10.92
C ALA A 6 15.75 24.60 9.44
N PRO A 7 16.26 23.69 8.59
CA PRO A 7 15.82 23.66 7.21
C PRO A 7 14.33 23.29 7.21
N LEU A 8 13.50 24.11 6.56
CA LEU A 8 12.14 23.73 6.19
C LEU A 8 12.26 22.43 5.37
N LEU A 9 11.99 21.29 6.00
CA LEU A 9 12.00 19.99 5.33
C LEU A 9 10.97 20.06 4.20
N ASN A 10 11.43 19.86 2.97
CA ASN A 10 10.56 19.86 1.81
C ASN A 10 9.50 18.76 1.98
N SER A 11 8.26 18.96 1.51
CA SER A 11 7.17 17.99 1.69
C SER A 11 7.48 16.60 1.14
N ALA A 12 8.40 16.51 0.16
CA ALA A 12 8.91 15.27 -0.39
C ALA A 12 9.88 14.52 0.56
N ASP A 13 10.66 15.25 1.35
CA ASP A 13 11.61 14.68 2.30
C ASP A 13 10.87 14.13 3.53
N VAL A 14 9.87 14.86 4.02
CA VAL A 14 8.98 14.41 5.11
C VAL A 14 8.26 13.10 4.72
N ARG A 15 7.74 13.02 3.49
CA ARG A 15 7.12 11.77 2.98
C ARG A 15 8.11 10.62 2.80
N ARG A 16 9.38 10.92 2.54
CA ARG A 16 10.42 9.90 2.40
C ARG A 16 10.83 9.35 3.75
N GLU A 17 10.91 10.21 4.75
CA GLU A 17 11.18 9.84 6.14
C GLU A 17 10.02 9.02 6.72
N GLY A 18 8.77 9.48 6.54
CA GLY A 18 7.59 8.71 6.93
C GLY A 18 7.53 7.33 6.26
N ALA A 19 7.83 7.23 4.96
CA ALA A 19 7.88 5.93 4.27
C ALA A 19 8.98 5.00 4.81
N LYS A 20 10.07 5.56 5.37
CA LYS A 20 11.12 4.79 6.02
C LYS A 20 10.65 4.31 7.39
N GLU A 21 10.01 5.17 8.19
CA GLU A 21 9.41 4.81 9.47
C GLU A 21 8.40 3.67 9.34
N LEU A 22 7.49 3.74 8.35
CA LEU A 22 6.52 2.67 8.11
C LEU A 22 7.19 1.31 7.94
N LYS A 23 8.33 1.27 7.27
CA LYS A 23 9.07 0.04 6.98
C LYS A 23 9.96 -0.39 8.15
N ASP A 24 10.60 0.54 8.83
CA ASP A 24 11.51 0.23 9.94
C ASP A 24 10.73 -0.24 11.19
N TYR A 25 9.49 0.24 11.38
CA TYR A 25 8.62 -0.14 12.49
C TYR A 25 7.54 -1.17 12.12
N ASP A 26 7.54 -1.69 10.89
CA ASP A 26 6.54 -2.65 10.37
C ASP A 26 5.10 -2.22 10.70
N LEU A 27 4.76 -0.95 10.44
CA LEU A 27 3.44 -0.40 10.79
C LEU A 27 2.30 -0.96 9.92
N LEU A 28 2.63 -1.59 8.79
CA LEU A 28 1.67 -2.24 7.90
C LEU A 28 2.01 -3.73 7.83
N VAL A 29 1.15 -4.56 8.41
CA VAL A 29 1.38 -6.01 8.48
C VAL A 29 0.29 -6.71 7.68
N PRO A 30 0.53 -7.06 6.41
CA PRO A 30 -0.37 -7.87 5.63
C PRO A 30 -0.22 -9.35 5.98
N ASN A 31 -1.35 -10.01 6.15
CA ASN A 31 -1.47 -11.45 6.28
C ASN A 31 -2.36 -11.95 5.15
N VAL A 32 -1.89 -12.95 4.41
CA VAL A 32 -2.63 -13.54 3.29
C VAL A 32 -2.89 -15.00 3.59
N GLU A 33 -4.16 -15.33 3.74
CA GLU A 33 -4.64 -16.67 4.06
C GLU A 33 -5.41 -17.26 2.88
N LEU A 34 -4.94 -18.42 2.42
CA LEU A 34 -5.65 -19.24 1.44
C LEU A 34 -6.56 -20.18 2.21
N ALA A 35 -7.86 -19.88 2.27
CA ALA A 35 -8.80 -20.64 3.08
C ALA A 35 -8.87 -22.10 2.62
N THR A 36 -9.06 -23.01 3.57
CA THR A 36 -9.26 -24.44 3.27
C THR A 36 -10.55 -24.61 2.48
N GLY A 37 -10.44 -25.19 1.28
CA GLY A 37 -11.58 -25.32 0.35
C GLY A 37 -11.69 -24.22 -0.72
N SER A 38 -10.82 -23.20 -0.72
CA SER A 38 -10.76 -22.22 -1.80
C SER A 38 -10.23 -22.80 -3.12
N ALA A 39 -9.39 -23.84 -3.03
CA ALA A 39 -9.01 -24.73 -4.11
C ALA A 39 -8.76 -26.15 -3.53
N PRO A 40 -8.86 -27.22 -4.34
CA PRO A 40 -8.63 -28.59 -3.87
C PRO A 40 -7.21 -28.84 -3.31
N GLU A 41 -6.26 -27.96 -3.63
CA GLU A 41 -4.87 -28.05 -3.19
C GLU A 41 -4.64 -27.50 -1.77
N PHE A 42 -5.57 -26.71 -1.24
CA PHE A 42 -5.44 -26.07 0.07
C PHE A 42 -6.14 -26.90 1.14
N LEU A 43 -5.40 -27.83 1.74
CA LEU A 43 -5.86 -28.70 2.81
C LEU A 43 -5.63 -28.07 4.20
N PRO A 44 -6.49 -28.38 5.19
CA PRO A 44 -6.31 -27.90 6.56
C PRO A 44 -5.04 -28.48 7.21
N GLY A 45 -4.36 -27.65 8.01
CA GLY A 45 -3.22 -28.07 8.85
C GLY A 45 -1.89 -28.25 8.10
N VAL A 46 -1.83 -27.90 6.81
CA VAL A 46 -0.60 -27.92 6.02
C VAL A 46 0.18 -26.62 6.27
N PRO A 47 1.53 -26.63 6.33
CA PRO A 47 2.32 -25.41 6.39
C PRO A 47 1.99 -24.46 5.21
N PRO A 48 2.20 -23.14 5.38
CA PRO A 48 1.87 -22.16 4.36
C PRO A 48 2.57 -22.50 3.04
N THR A 49 1.80 -22.51 1.95
CA THR A 49 2.31 -22.85 0.62
C THR A 49 3.31 -21.80 0.12
N THR A 50 4.17 -22.19 -0.82
CA THR A 50 5.10 -21.25 -1.49
C THR A 50 4.36 -20.10 -2.17
N LEU A 51 3.16 -20.37 -2.70
CA LEU A 51 2.27 -19.37 -3.27
C LEU A 51 1.83 -18.34 -2.23
N ALA A 52 1.31 -18.79 -1.07
CA ALA A 52 0.89 -17.90 0.01
C ALA A 52 2.06 -17.02 0.49
N GLN A 53 3.22 -17.62 0.74
CA GLN A 53 4.42 -16.90 1.17
C GLN A 53 4.88 -15.87 0.13
N THR A 54 4.86 -16.23 -1.15
CA THR A 54 5.24 -15.33 -2.26
C THR A 54 4.24 -14.19 -2.40
N LEU A 55 2.94 -14.47 -2.29
CA LEU A 55 1.89 -13.45 -2.34
C LEU A 55 2.01 -12.47 -1.18
N SER A 56 2.14 -12.96 0.06
CA SER A 56 2.34 -12.10 1.23
C SER A 56 3.57 -11.22 1.07
N THR A 57 4.69 -11.78 0.60
CA THR A 57 5.93 -11.01 0.38
C THR A 57 5.77 -9.95 -0.72
N LYS A 58 5.07 -10.28 -1.82
CA LYS A 58 4.78 -9.33 -2.91
C LYS A 58 3.88 -8.19 -2.44
N VAL A 59 2.81 -8.51 -1.70
CA VAL A 59 1.88 -7.53 -1.13
C VAL A 59 2.59 -6.63 -0.13
N PHE A 60 3.34 -7.18 0.81
CA PHE A 60 4.14 -6.43 1.78
C PHE A 60 5.10 -5.47 1.08
N SER A 61 5.88 -5.97 0.11
CA SER A 61 6.82 -5.15 -0.65
C SER A 61 6.11 -4.03 -1.40
N LEU A 62 4.93 -4.30 -1.96
CA LEU A 62 4.14 -3.29 -2.67
C LEU A 62 3.52 -2.25 -1.74
N LEU A 63 3.02 -2.63 -0.56
CA LEU A 63 2.49 -1.69 0.44
C LEU A 63 3.55 -0.65 0.83
N HIS A 64 4.75 -1.09 1.19
CA HIS A 64 5.81 -0.17 1.61
C HIS A 64 6.41 0.65 0.45
N THR A 65 6.43 0.12 -0.78
CA THR A 65 6.97 0.85 -1.94
C THR A 65 5.98 1.81 -2.59
N SER A 66 4.68 1.48 -2.56
CA SER A 66 3.62 2.30 -3.15
C SER A 66 3.38 3.61 -2.40
N ARG A 67 3.73 3.67 -1.10
CA ARG A 67 3.51 4.82 -0.21
C ARG A 67 2.04 5.25 -0.16
N LEU A 68 1.16 4.26 -0.09
CA LEU A 68 -0.28 4.47 -0.04
C LEU A 68 -0.72 5.23 1.22
N VAL A 69 -0.18 4.82 2.37
CA VAL A 69 -0.52 5.36 3.69
C VAL A 69 0.57 6.34 4.13
N ASP A 70 0.16 7.50 4.65
CA ASP A 70 1.09 8.46 5.25
C ASP A 70 1.42 8.05 6.70
N ALA A 71 2.69 8.15 7.08
CA ALA A 71 3.13 7.91 8.45
C ALA A 71 2.52 8.88 9.44
N GLN A 72 2.26 10.11 8.98
CA GLN A 72 1.75 11.18 9.83
C GLN A 72 0.40 10.83 10.46
N ASP A 73 -0.47 10.15 9.71
CA ASP A 73 -1.79 9.73 10.20
C ASP A 73 -1.71 8.61 11.24
N LEU A 74 -0.58 7.87 11.26
CA LEU A 74 -0.34 6.80 12.23
C LEU A 74 0.38 7.28 13.49
N ARG A 75 0.95 8.49 13.49
CA ARG A 75 1.71 9.03 14.63
C ARG A 75 0.79 9.51 15.74
N ILE A 76 1.10 9.10 16.97
CA ILE A 76 0.38 9.50 18.17
C ILE A 76 1.26 10.46 18.97
N TRP A 77 0.88 11.74 18.90
CA TRP A 77 1.59 12.83 19.56
C TRP A 77 1.08 13.06 20.97
N TYR A 78 2.00 13.41 21.86
CA TYR A 78 1.71 13.94 23.18
C TYR A 78 2.08 15.41 23.22
N LYS A 79 1.11 16.29 23.50
CA LYS A 79 1.38 17.68 23.82
C LYS A 79 1.53 17.78 25.33
N GLN A 80 2.73 18.10 25.79
CA GLN A 80 2.93 18.33 27.23
C GLN A 80 2.16 19.61 27.61
N PRO A 81 1.32 19.59 28.65
CA PRO A 81 0.68 20.81 29.11
C PRO A 81 1.76 21.80 29.53
N SER A 82 1.73 23.00 28.95
CA SER A 82 2.61 24.10 29.32
C SER A 82 2.35 24.45 30.78
N LEU A 83 3.37 24.32 31.63
CA LEU A 83 3.34 24.67 33.06
C LEU A 83 3.23 26.19 33.33
N GLN A 84 2.64 26.98 32.44
CA GLN A 84 2.61 28.45 32.49
C GLN A 84 1.20 29.07 32.55
N GLU A 85 0.15 28.31 32.88
CA GLU A 85 -1.21 28.87 33.00
C GLU A 85 -1.66 29.24 34.43
N ASP A 86 -0.85 29.03 35.47
CA ASP A 86 -1.26 29.36 36.86
C ASP A 86 -0.59 30.60 37.49
N ASP A 87 0.28 31.34 36.79
CA ASP A 87 1.01 32.49 37.37
C ASP A 87 1.12 33.74 36.45
N ARG A 88 0.09 34.06 35.66
CA ARG A 88 0.00 35.37 34.97
C ARG A 88 -1.22 36.18 35.42
N MET A 89 -1.11 36.75 36.61
CA MET A 89 -1.81 38.01 36.91
C MET A 89 -0.98 39.17 36.34
N ASP A 90 -1.60 39.91 35.43
CA ASP A 90 -1.35 41.29 35.03
C ASP A 90 -0.15 41.64 34.11
N GLU A 91 -0.53 42.49 33.15
CA GLU A 91 0.22 43.46 32.34
C GLU A 91 0.81 43.08 30.96
N ASP A 92 0.20 43.76 29.99
CA ASP A 92 0.63 44.15 28.65
C ASP A 92 0.62 43.13 27.51
N GLY A 93 -0.32 43.39 26.59
CA GLY A 93 -0.47 42.70 25.32
C GLY A 93 0.73 42.93 24.39
N ASN A 94 1.29 41.83 23.93
CA ASN A 94 1.96 41.74 22.65
C ASN A 94 1.49 40.43 21.99
N ASP A 95 0.72 40.56 20.90
CA ASP A 95 0.31 39.45 20.06
C ASP A 95 1.54 38.90 19.32
N ASP A 96 2.15 37.84 19.84
CA ASP A 96 3.09 36.99 19.11
C ASP A 96 2.43 35.60 18.92
N GLU A 97 1.61 35.46 17.87
CA GLU A 97 0.89 34.23 17.47
C GLU A 97 1.80 33.11 16.88
N ASP A 98 3.09 33.04 17.25
CA ASP A 98 4.07 32.15 16.60
C ASP A 98 4.83 31.20 17.56
N ALA A 99 4.26 30.84 18.71
CA ALA A 99 4.94 30.03 19.74
C ALA A 99 4.24 28.70 20.14
N ASP A 100 3.36 28.14 19.31
CA ASP A 100 2.60 26.91 19.62
C ASP A 100 3.33 25.56 19.32
N ASP A 101 4.63 25.62 19.03
CA ASP A 101 5.49 24.45 18.72
C ASP A 101 6.30 23.94 19.94
N GLU A 102 5.90 24.28 21.17
CA GLU A 102 6.60 23.81 22.38
C GLU A 102 6.24 22.33 22.70
N GLN A 103 7.01 21.43 22.08
CA GLN A 103 7.26 20.02 22.46
C GLN A 103 6.06 19.06 22.33
N SER A 104 5.57 18.89 21.09
CA SER A 104 4.83 17.67 20.75
C SER A 104 5.81 16.49 20.65
N GLU A 105 5.82 15.60 21.64
CA GLU A 105 6.67 14.41 21.62
C GLU A 105 5.93 13.23 20.98
N LEU A 106 6.59 12.52 20.07
CA LEU A 106 6.04 11.31 19.46
C LEU A 106 6.17 10.13 20.43
N LYS A 107 5.03 9.59 20.90
CA LYS A 107 5.03 8.52 21.91
C LYS A 107 4.71 7.14 21.34
N ALA A 108 3.87 7.07 20.31
CA ALA A 108 3.43 5.80 19.76
C ALA A 108 3.05 5.92 18.28
N TYR A 109 2.87 4.76 17.64
CA TYR A 109 2.37 4.63 16.29
C TYR A 109 1.19 3.66 16.24
N TRP A 110 0.27 3.88 15.33
CA TRP A 110 -0.71 2.88 14.92
C TRP A 110 -0.05 1.81 14.03
N THR A 111 -0.31 0.55 14.36
CA THR A 111 0.03 -0.60 13.51
C THR A 111 -1.24 -1.15 12.89
N LEU A 112 -1.29 -1.22 11.56
CA LEU A 112 -2.42 -1.76 10.80
C LEU A 112 -2.14 -3.21 10.42
N TYR A 113 -2.96 -4.11 10.95
CA TYR A 113 -3.00 -5.51 10.53
C TYR A 113 -4.03 -5.66 9.41
N ILE A 114 -3.59 -6.20 8.28
CA ILE A 114 -4.42 -6.34 7.08
C ILE A 114 -4.56 -7.83 6.78
N ASP A 115 -5.68 -8.42 7.15
CA ASP A 115 -5.98 -9.82 6.88
C ASP A 115 -6.73 -9.98 5.56
N VAL A 116 -6.17 -10.75 4.63
CA VAL A 116 -6.79 -11.09 3.34
C VAL A 116 -7.08 -12.58 3.30
N LEU A 117 -8.36 -12.92 3.23
CA LEU A 117 -8.84 -14.30 3.17
C LEU A 117 -9.39 -14.63 1.78
N PHE A 118 -8.79 -15.60 1.10
CA PHE A 118 -9.31 -16.09 -0.18
C PHE A 118 -10.39 -17.14 0.05
N ILE A 119 -11.62 -16.84 -0.38
CA ILE A 119 -12.76 -17.76 -0.29
C ILE A 119 -12.81 -18.71 -1.49
N SER A 120 -12.57 -18.19 -2.69
CA SER A 120 -12.53 -18.96 -3.95
C SER A 120 -11.28 -18.58 -4.71
N PHE A 121 -10.50 -19.57 -5.13
CA PHE A 121 -9.25 -19.36 -5.82
C PHE A 121 -9.39 -19.86 -7.27
N ASP A 122 -9.50 -18.92 -8.21
CA ASP A 122 -9.74 -19.20 -9.64
C ASP A 122 -8.82 -18.39 -10.58
N GLY A 123 -7.55 -18.27 -10.22
CA GLY A 123 -6.56 -17.50 -10.98
C GLY A 123 -6.37 -16.06 -10.48
N ASN A 124 -5.29 -15.44 -10.93
CA ASN A 124 -4.87 -14.07 -10.64
C ASN A 124 -5.06 -13.60 -9.16
N PRO A 125 -4.55 -14.35 -8.17
CA PRO A 125 -4.79 -14.02 -6.76
C PRO A 125 -4.18 -12.68 -6.35
N PHE A 126 -3.08 -12.27 -6.98
CA PHE A 126 -2.38 -11.04 -6.59
C PHE A 126 -3.21 -9.79 -6.88
N ASP A 127 -3.81 -9.69 -8.06
CA ASP A 127 -4.62 -8.53 -8.42
C ASP A 127 -5.86 -8.42 -7.54
N ALA A 128 -6.52 -9.56 -7.28
CA ALA A 128 -7.69 -9.63 -6.41
C ALA A 128 -7.36 -9.24 -4.95
N ALA A 129 -6.27 -9.77 -4.38
CA ALA A 129 -5.83 -9.37 -3.04
C ALA A 129 -5.48 -7.89 -2.98
N TRP A 130 -4.73 -7.40 -3.97
CA TRP A 130 -4.32 -6.00 -3.98
C TRP A 130 -5.51 -5.04 -4.10
N ALA A 131 -6.45 -5.35 -4.99
CA ALA A 131 -7.72 -4.65 -5.12
C ALA A 131 -8.48 -4.58 -3.79
N ALA A 132 -8.60 -5.72 -3.09
CA ALA A 132 -9.27 -5.81 -1.80
C ALA A 132 -8.57 -4.96 -0.73
N ILE A 133 -7.24 -4.99 -0.67
CA ILE A 133 -6.46 -4.20 0.30
C ILE A 133 -6.63 -2.70 0.04
N VAL A 134 -6.53 -2.25 -1.22
CA VAL A 134 -6.69 -0.83 -1.56
C VAL A 134 -8.10 -0.34 -1.23
N ALA A 135 -9.12 -1.16 -1.50
CA ALA A 135 -10.50 -0.84 -1.14
C ALA A 135 -10.70 -0.78 0.38
N ALA A 136 -10.18 -1.78 1.12
CA ALA A 136 -10.29 -1.85 2.57
C ALA A 136 -9.61 -0.67 3.25
N LEU A 137 -8.36 -0.37 2.89
CA LEU A 137 -7.63 0.77 3.45
C LEU A 137 -8.39 2.09 3.25
N ARG A 138 -9.07 2.26 2.11
CA ARG A 138 -9.78 3.50 1.76
C ARG A 138 -11.04 3.72 2.59
N ASP A 139 -11.68 2.65 3.05
CA ASP A 139 -12.84 2.71 3.94
C ASP A 139 -12.45 2.67 5.43
N THR A 140 -11.18 2.40 5.75
CA THR A 140 -10.68 2.36 7.12
C THR A 140 -10.74 3.73 7.78
N LYS A 141 -11.33 3.76 8.98
CA LYS A 141 -11.31 4.90 9.90
C LYS A 141 -10.63 4.49 11.19
N LEU A 142 -9.72 5.34 11.65
CA LEU A 142 -8.99 5.12 12.89
C LEU A 142 -9.65 5.93 14.01
N PRO A 143 -9.90 5.34 15.18
CA PRO A 143 -10.36 6.12 16.32
C PRO A 143 -9.28 7.11 16.73
N ARG A 144 -9.69 8.31 17.16
CA ARG A 144 -8.73 9.30 17.65
C ARG A 144 -8.01 8.74 18.88
N ALA A 145 -6.68 8.74 18.84
CA ALA A 145 -5.83 8.31 19.94
C ALA A 145 -4.97 9.46 20.48
N TRP A 146 -4.74 9.43 21.79
CA TRP A 146 -3.80 10.33 22.46
C TRP A 146 -3.06 9.59 23.57
N TRP A 147 -1.90 10.12 23.95
CA TRP A 147 -1.12 9.63 25.08
C TRP A 147 -1.66 10.20 26.39
N ASP A 148 -1.95 9.33 27.35
CA ASP A 148 -2.26 9.71 28.73
C ASP A 148 -0.97 9.61 29.57
N ALA A 149 -0.47 10.76 30.03
CA ALA A 149 0.77 10.83 30.80
C ALA A 149 0.65 10.25 32.21
N ASP A 150 -0.54 10.24 32.80
CA ASP A 150 -0.75 9.72 34.16
C ASP A 150 -0.72 8.19 34.18
N ARG A 151 -1.18 7.58 33.09
CA ARG A 151 -1.30 6.12 32.95
C ARG A 151 -0.21 5.50 32.10
N GLU A 152 0.61 6.30 31.42
CA GLU A 152 1.60 5.86 30.44
C GLU A 152 1.02 4.89 29.38
N ILE A 153 -0.23 5.15 28.95
CA ILE A 153 -0.91 4.36 27.92
C ILE A 153 -1.51 5.26 26.85
N VAL A 154 -1.68 4.69 25.65
CA VAL A 154 -2.47 5.30 24.58
C VAL A 154 -3.95 5.00 24.80
N ILE A 155 -4.77 6.04 24.85
CA ILE A 155 -6.23 5.93 24.97
C ILE A 155 -6.86 6.30 23.63
N CYS A 156 -7.89 5.53 23.24
CA CYS A 156 -8.65 5.77 22.02
C CYS A 156 -10.06 6.24 22.35
N SER A 157 -10.56 7.22 21.59
CA SER A 157 -11.96 7.62 21.60
C SER A 157 -12.82 6.53 20.95
N ARG A 158 -14.05 6.36 21.44
CA ARG A 158 -15.07 5.48 20.81
C ARG A 158 -16.00 6.24 19.86
N SER A 159 -15.93 7.57 19.87
CA SER A 159 -16.90 8.46 19.22
C SER A 159 -16.28 9.25 18.09
N GLU A 160 -14.98 9.55 18.20
CA GLU A 160 -14.24 10.33 17.23
C GLU A 160 -13.42 9.38 16.36
N GLU A 161 -13.76 9.35 15.07
CA GLU A 161 -13.07 8.57 14.06
C GLU A 161 -12.48 9.52 13.02
N MET A 162 -11.26 9.24 12.60
CA MET A 162 -10.55 9.97 11.55
C MET A 162 -10.32 9.03 10.36
N PRO A 163 -10.75 9.39 9.15
CA PRO A 163 -10.48 8.58 7.97
C PRO A 163 -8.97 8.57 7.67
N LEU A 164 -8.47 7.44 7.18
CA LEU A 164 -7.07 7.32 6.76
C LEU A 164 -6.85 8.06 5.43
N ASN A 165 -5.85 8.95 5.34
CA ASN A 165 -5.55 9.59 4.07
C ASN A 165 -4.72 8.66 3.19
N ILE A 166 -5.32 8.21 2.10
CA ILE A 166 -4.64 7.40 1.09
C ILE A 166 -4.19 8.27 -0.07
N SER A 167 -2.91 8.17 -0.39
CA SER A 167 -2.34 8.86 -1.54
C SER A 167 -2.38 7.97 -2.79
N GLY A 168 -3.19 8.37 -3.77
CA GLY A 168 -3.31 7.71 -5.06
C GLY A 168 -4.15 6.43 -5.05
N LEU A 169 -4.07 5.67 -6.14
CA LEU A 169 -4.85 4.44 -6.36
C LEU A 169 -4.03 3.46 -7.20
N PRO A 170 -3.03 2.77 -6.66
CA PRO A 170 -2.27 1.76 -7.39
C PRO A 170 -3.18 0.56 -7.70
N VAL A 171 -3.35 0.23 -8.97
CA VAL A 171 -4.12 -0.95 -9.41
C VAL A 171 -3.16 -1.94 -10.03
N ALA A 172 -3.21 -3.17 -9.55
CA ALA A 172 -2.46 -4.28 -10.13
C ALA A 172 -3.20 -4.83 -11.34
N CYS A 173 -2.46 -5.12 -12.40
CA CYS A 173 -2.96 -5.71 -13.63
C CYS A 173 -1.98 -6.80 -14.04
N SER A 174 -2.47 -8.03 -14.08
CA SER A 174 -1.73 -9.22 -14.49
C SER A 174 -2.21 -9.70 -15.85
N ALA A 175 -1.25 -10.17 -16.65
CA ALA A 175 -1.49 -10.80 -17.94
C ALA A 175 -0.58 -12.00 -18.13
N ALA A 176 -1.12 -13.05 -18.74
CA ALA A 176 -0.39 -14.24 -19.14
C ALA A 176 -0.13 -14.22 -20.64
N ILE A 177 0.99 -14.80 -21.07
CA ILE A 177 1.35 -14.89 -22.48
C ILE A 177 1.22 -16.33 -22.92
N PHE A 178 0.26 -16.55 -23.81
CA PHE A 178 0.05 -17.82 -24.44
C PHE A 178 0.88 -17.90 -25.72
N THR A 179 1.62 -19.00 -25.85
CA THR A 179 2.54 -19.23 -26.96
C THR A 179 2.16 -20.52 -27.68
N GLU A 180 2.26 -20.50 -28.99
CA GLU A 180 2.01 -21.71 -29.79
C GLU A 180 3.22 -22.65 -29.69
N LYS A 181 3.04 -23.80 -29.02
CA LYS A 181 4.11 -24.80 -28.77
C LYS A 181 4.64 -25.50 -30.03
N GLU A 182 4.01 -25.36 -31.20
CA GLU A 182 4.46 -25.99 -32.44
C GLU A 182 5.57 -25.22 -33.20
N ALA A 183 6.00 -24.05 -32.70
CA ALA A 183 6.97 -23.21 -33.40
C ALA A 183 8.42 -23.33 -32.87
N GLU A 184 8.93 -24.54 -32.62
CA GLU A 184 10.35 -24.75 -32.24
C GLU A 184 11.36 -24.37 -33.35
N LYS A 185 10.92 -23.92 -34.54
CA LYS A 185 11.79 -23.66 -35.70
C LYS A 185 11.71 -22.26 -36.32
N ALA A 186 10.95 -21.32 -35.78
CA ALA A 186 10.95 -19.96 -36.32
C ALA A 186 10.90 -18.93 -35.19
N SER A 187 11.81 -17.98 -35.23
CA SER A 187 11.92 -16.83 -34.32
C SER A 187 10.70 -15.86 -34.35
N GLN A 188 9.53 -16.33 -34.76
CA GLN A 188 8.25 -15.62 -34.84
C GLN A 188 7.08 -16.59 -34.56
N GLY A 189 7.07 -17.21 -33.38
CA GLY A 189 5.86 -17.86 -32.88
C GLY A 189 4.76 -16.82 -32.64
N LYS A 190 3.52 -17.14 -33.00
CA LYS A 190 2.36 -16.30 -32.68
C LYS A 190 2.16 -16.34 -31.16
N HIS A 191 2.00 -15.18 -30.55
CA HIS A 191 1.76 -15.04 -29.13
C HIS A 191 0.47 -14.25 -28.90
N TRP A 192 -0.23 -14.58 -27.82
CA TRP A 192 -1.42 -13.89 -27.36
C TRP A 192 -1.21 -13.41 -25.94
N VAL A 193 -1.69 -12.21 -25.64
CA VAL A 193 -1.70 -11.66 -24.28
C VAL A 193 -3.10 -11.85 -23.72
N LEU A 194 -3.22 -12.68 -22.71
CA LEU A 194 -4.43 -12.91 -21.94
C LEU A 194 -4.37 -12.02 -20.71
N VAL A 195 -5.42 -11.24 -20.49
CA VAL A 195 -5.47 -10.26 -19.40
C VAL A 195 -6.43 -10.81 -18.37
N ASP A 196 -6.04 -10.78 -17.09
CA ASP A 196 -6.81 -11.41 -16.02
C ASP A 196 -6.97 -12.93 -16.21
N PRO A 197 -5.85 -13.68 -16.28
CA PRO A 197 -5.90 -15.09 -16.61
C PRO A 197 -6.58 -15.91 -15.50
N ASP A 198 -7.40 -16.88 -15.92
CA ASP A 198 -7.96 -17.86 -15.00
C ASP A 198 -6.93 -18.94 -14.62
N ARG A 199 -7.30 -19.84 -13.72
CA ARG A 199 -6.40 -20.91 -13.25
C ARG A 199 -5.93 -21.85 -14.37
N LEU A 200 -6.76 -22.11 -15.38
CA LEU A 200 -6.40 -22.98 -16.50
C LEU A 200 -5.44 -22.26 -17.45
N GLU A 201 -5.71 -21.00 -17.76
CA GLU A 201 -4.87 -20.15 -18.59
C GLU A 201 -3.48 -19.95 -17.95
N GLU A 202 -3.41 -19.72 -16.63
CA GLU A 202 -2.14 -19.66 -15.90
C GLU A 202 -1.35 -20.97 -16.02
N SER A 203 -2.02 -22.13 -16.00
CA SER A 203 -1.35 -23.43 -16.11
C SER A 203 -0.80 -23.73 -17.52
N LEU A 204 -1.35 -23.08 -18.55
CA LEU A 204 -0.97 -23.25 -19.94
C LEU A 204 0.09 -22.25 -20.40
N CYS A 205 0.23 -21.13 -19.70
CA CYS A 205 1.16 -20.05 -20.04
C CYS A 205 2.49 -20.19 -19.28
N ASP A 206 3.59 -20.08 -20.00
CA ASP A 206 4.95 -20.16 -19.41
C ASP A 206 5.49 -18.78 -18.96
N GLU A 207 4.75 -17.70 -19.22
CA GLU A 207 5.15 -16.33 -18.94
C GLU A 207 3.96 -15.49 -18.42
N VAL A 208 4.15 -14.85 -17.28
CA VAL A 208 3.17 -13.97 -16.63
C VAL A 208 3.84 -12.63 -16.30
N ILE A 209 3.13 -11.54 -16.57
CA ILE A 209 3.52 -10.19 -16.25
C ILE A 209 2.48 -9.56 -15.32
N THR A 210 2.94 -8.95 -14.25
CA THR A 210 2.12 -8.18 -13.33
C THR A 210 2.65 -6.75 -13.29
N MET A 211 1.81 -5.78 -13.57
CA MET A 211 2.14 -4.36 -13.53
C MET A 211 1.19 -3.63 -12.60
N VAL A 212 1.74 -2.80 -11.72
CA VAL A 212 0.96 -1.95 -10.84
C VAL A 212 1.06 -0.52 -11.32
N VAL A 213 -0.08 0.05 -11.71
CA VAL A 213 -0.18 1.38 -12.30
C VAL A 213 -0.97 2.31 -11.40
N ASP A 214 -0.55 3.57 -11.36
CA ASP A 214 -1.23 4.65 -10.65
C ASP A 214 -1.31 5.88 -11.56
N LYS A 215 -2.52 6.33 -11.87
CA LYS A 215 -2.79 7.50 -12.71
C LYS A 215 -3.39 8.66 -11.91
N SER A 216 -3.28 8.65 -10.59
CA SER A 216 -3.86 9.68 -9.72
C SER A 216 -3.25 11.08 -9.96
N GLY A 217 -2.00 11.13 -10.43
CA GLY A 217 -1.30 12.37 -10.81
C GLY A 217 -1.52 12.81 -12.26
N GLY A 218 -2.52 12.28 -12.97
CA GLY A 218 -2.82 12.60 -14.37
C GLY A 218 -1.95 11.89 -15.41
N GLN A 219 -0.74 11.45 -15.04
CA GLN A 219 0.14 10.60 -15.87
C GLN A 219 0.18 9.18 -15.32
N THR A 220 0.25 8.19 -16.22
CA THR A 220 0.41 6.77 -15.84
C THR A 220 1.79 6.55 -15.25
N ARG A 221 1.86 6.27 -13.94
CA ARG A 221 3.09 5.90 -13.26
C ARG A 221 3.07 4.42 -12.92
N ILE A 222 4.11 3.71 -13.34
CA ILE A 222 4.30 2.30 -12.96
C ILE A 222 4.95 2.29 -11.58
N ARG A 223 4.26 1.69 -10.60
CA ARG A 223 4.75 1.54 -9.23
C ARG A 223 5.56 0.27 -9.04
N ASN A 224 5.13 -0.80 -9.70
CA ASN A 224 5.81 -2.09 -9.67
C ASN A 224 5.62 -2.81 -11.00
N LEU A 225 6.64 -3.53 -11.43
CA LEU A 225 6.62 -4.39 -12.60
C LEU A 225 7.30 -5.69 -12.21
N SER A 226 6.55 -6.78 -12.25
CA SER A 226 7.04 -8.13 -12.03
C SER A 226 6.84 -8.95 -13.28
N LYS A 227 7.91 -9.59 -13.74
CA LYS A 227 7.90 -10.53 -14.84
C LYS A 227 8.35 -11.87 -14.31
N SER A 228 7.57 -12.91 -14.54
CA SER A 228 7.88 -14.28 -14.14
C SER A 228 7.76 -15.20 -15.36
N GLY A 229 8.80 -15.97 -15.65
CA GLY A 229 8.82 -16.90 -16.79
C GLY A 229 9.59 -16.41 -18.02
N GLY A 230 9.11 -16.81 -19.20
CA GLY A 230 9.79 -16.80 -20.52
C GLY A 230 10.45 -15.51 -21.04
N THR A 231 10.87 -15.52 -22.31
CA THR A 231 11.67 -14.46 -22.95
C THR A 231 10.90 -13.62 -23.98
N ILE A 232 9.58 -13.77 -24.09
CA ILE A 232 8.82 -13.25 -25.23
C ILE A 232 8.38 -11.80 -25.03
N ILE A 233 8.29 -11.33 -23.78
CA ILE A 233 7.97 -9.92 -23.50
C ILE A 233 9.06 -8.99 -24.04
N GLY A 234 8.76 -8.36 -25.18
CA GLY A 234 9.54 -7.28 -25.77
C GLY A 234 9.10 -5.89 -25.29
N PRO A 235 9.90 -4.84 -25.55
CA PRO A 235 9.59 -3.46 -25.17
C PRO A 235 8.30 -2.88 -25.78
N GLN A 236 7.89 -3.36 -26.97
CA GLN A 236 6.65 -2.93 -27.63
C GLN A 236 5.43 -3.45 -26.86
N LEU A 237 5.41 -4.74 -26.56
CA LEU A 237 4.33 -5.39 -25.80
C LEU A 237 4.16 -4.77 -24.41
N LEU A 238 5.28 -4.41 -23.75
CA LEU A 238 5.23 -3.70 -22.47
C LEU A 238 4.53 -2.35 -22.55
N ARG A 239 4.75 -1.59 -23.64
CA ARG A 239 4.10 -0.29 -23.84
C ARG A 239 2.61 -0.47 -24.08
N ASP A 240 2.23 -1.44 -24.89
CA ASP A 240 0.83 -1.77 -25.16
C ASP A 240 0.12 -2.22 -23.88
N PHE A 241 0.78 -3.07 -23.09
CA PHE A 241 0.26 -3.50 -21.79
C PHE A 241 0.17 -2.34 -20.78
N THR A 242 1.10 -1.39 -20.80
CA THR A 242 1.02 -0.19 -19.96
C THR A 242 -0.20 0.66 -20.32
N ASN A 243 -0.51 0.78 -21.62
CA ASN A 243 -1.70 1.50 -22.08
C ASN A 243 -2.98 0.79 -21.64
N LEU A 244 -3.02 -0.54 -21.76
CA LEU A 244 -4.15 -1.35 -21.31
C LEU A 244 -4.35 -1.26 -19.80
N ALA A 245 -3.29 -1.41 -19.01
CA ALA A 245 -3.33 -1.27 -17.56
C ALA A 245 -3.82 0.14 -17.16
N GLY A 246 -3.40 1.17 -17.91
CA GLY A 246 -3.91 2.54 -17.74
C GLY A 246 -5.41 2.68 -18.00
N ALA A 247 -5.97 1.95 -18.97
CA ALA A 247 -7.41 1.92 -19.22
C ALA A 247 -8.17 1.16 -18.12
N ARG A 248 -7.67 -0.03 -17.71
CA ARG A 248 -8.24 -0.82 -16.61
C ARG A 248 -8.25 -0.05 -15.29
N TRP A 249 -7.23 0.76 -15.03
CA TRP A 249 -7.18 1.67 -13.89
C TRP A 249 -8.35 2.66 -13.86
N GLU A 250 -8.75 3.20 -15.01
CA GLU A 250 -9.89 4.14 -15.07
C GLU A 250 -11.22 3.45 -14.80
N GLU A 251 -11.39 2.22 -15.29
CA GLU A 251 -12.56 1.40 -15.00
C GLU A 251 -12.64 1.08 -13.51
N PHE A 252 -11.50 0.65 -12.94
CA PHE A 252 -11.42 0.31 -11.52
C PHE A 252 -11.67 1.52 -10.62
N ARG A 253 -11.15 2.70 -10.99
CA ARG A 253 -11.42 3.95 -10.29
C ARG A 253 -12.92 4.28 -10.27
N LYS A 254 -13.64 4.05 -11.38
CA LYS A 254 -15.09 4.28 -11.45
C LYS A 254 -15.87 3.31 -10.58
N ALA A 255 -15.40 2.06 -10.44
CA ALA A 255 -16.08 1.04 -9.64
C ALA A 255 -15.90 1.23 -8.13
N ILE A 256 -14.76 1.77 -7.68
CA ILE A 256 -14.47 2.04 -6.26
C ILE A 256 -15.04 3.40 -5.79
N GLN A 257 -15.38 4.31 -6.71
CA GLN A 257 -15.90 5.64 -6.39
C GLN A 257 -17.39 5.66 -6.06
#